data_AF-A0A369GY72-F1
#
_entry.id   AF-A0A369GY72-F1
#
_cell.length_a   1.000
_cell.length_b   1.000
_cell.length_c   1.000
_cell.angle_alpha   90.00
_cell.angle_beta   90.00
_cell.angle_gamma   90.00
#
_symmetry.space_group_name_H-M   'P 1'
#
loop_
_entity.id
_entity.type
_entity.pdbx_description
1 polymer ?
#
loop_
_entity_poly.entity_id
_entity_poly.type
_entity_poly.pdbx_seq_one_letter_code
_entity_poly.pdbx_strand_id
1 'polypeptide(L)'
;MFRAKQPILQHNVVFAPPPTSTINTIRLQILCWPISMILLLLILPASRNLPPVSPSLTPESLAQHYRDNHHGFRAGVVFVFLSAMVYPFYGIGVSNVLSRIPGANPVMVMAQTAAGVVIGMIFMTSGILFSVITFRPDRDPVLIQLMSDMAWLFFTMMVPVLTLQELFIASLIRSDRREKPIVPRWLAWANGILPMGWFASWGSHCVQTGPFAWNGALAFWFTSACYFLQLILDMVYFWKAAGRVDEE
;
A
#
# COMPACT_ATOMS: atom_id res chain seq x y z
N MET A 1 10.08 -54.35 30.73
CA MET A 1 10.49 -52.93 30.59
C MET A 1 9.50 -52.25 29.64
N PHE A 2 8.34 -51.82 30.14
CA PHE A 2 7.31 -51.12 29.37
C PHE A 2 7.25 -49.66 29.84
N ARG A 3 7.59 -48.72 28.96
CA ARG A 3 7.53 -47.29 29.23
C ARG A 3 6.15 -46.78 28.82
N ALA A 4 5.28 -46.54 29.80
CA ALA A 4 3.98 -45.91 29.57
C ALA A 4 4.20 -44.49 29.01
N LYS A 5 3.58 -44.20 27.86
CA LYS A 5 3.49 -42.84 27.32
C LYS A 5 2.58 -42.02 28.24
N GLN A 6 3.11 -40.93 28.80
CA GLN A 6 2.30 -39.91 29.45
C GLN A 6 1.45 -39.19 28.37
N PRO A 7 0.16 -38.93 28.62
CA PRO A 7 -0.66 -38.15 27.69
C PRO A 7 -0.20 -36.70 27.71
N ILE A 8 0.09 -36.17 26.52
CA ILE A 8 0.45 -34.77 26.31
C ILE A 8 -0.78 -33.92 26.62
N LEU A 9 -0.66 -33.14 27.68
CA LEU A 9 -1.43 -31.95 28.08
C LEU A 9 -2.55 -31.54 27.11
N GLN A 10 -3.80 -31.75 27.52
CA GLN A 10 -4.93 -30.95 27.06
C GLN A 10 -4.78 -29.53 27.62
N HIS A 11 -4.19 -28.63 26.85
CA HIS A 11 -4.36 -27.21 27.09
C HIS A 11 -5.68 -26.76 26.46
N ASN A 12 -6.75 -26.84 27.24
CA ASN A 12 -7.89 -25.95 27.07
C ASN A 12 -7.41 -24.53 27.37
N VAL A 13 -6.78 -23.87 26.40
CA VAL A 13 -6.58 -22.43 26.46
C VAL A 13 -7.94 -21.82 26.17
N VAL A 14 -8.68 -21.51 27.24
CA VAL A 14 -9.76 -20.53 27.15
C VAL A 14 -9.11 -19.25 26.64
N PHE A 15 -9.43 -18.85 25.41
CA PHE A 15 -8.89 -17.64 24.81
C PHE A 15 -9.49 -16.45 25.57
N ALA A 16 -8.81 -16.01 26.62
CA ALA A 16 -9.15 -14.76 27.29
C ALA A 16 -9.16 -13.63 26.25
N PRO A 17 -10.08 -12.65 26.36
CA PRO A 17 -10.10 -11.45 25.54
C PRO A 17 -8.68 -10.86 25.40
N PRO A 18 -8.25 -10.47 24.19
CA PRO A 18 -6.95 -9.83 24.04
C PRO A 18 -6.89 -8.59 24.94
N PRO A 19 -5.78 -8.38 25.68
CA PRO A 19 -5.67 -7.24 26.58
C PRO A 19 -5.84 -5.93 25.80
N THR A 20 -6.36 -4.88 26.44
CA THR A 20 -6.67 -3.59 25.80
C THR A 20 -5.46 -2.98 25.08
N SER A 21 -4.24 -3.25 25.55
CA SER A 21 -2.98 -2.87 24.91
C SER A 21 -2.81 -3.47 23.50
N THR A 22 -3.27 -4.71 23.29
CA THR A 22 -3.23 -5.41 22.00
C THR A 22 -4.21 -4.79 21.01
N ILE A 23 -5.42 -4.41 21.45
CA ILE A 23 -6.41 -3.74 20.59
C ILE A 23 -5.89 -2.38 20.11
N ASN A 24 -5.33 -1.58 21.03
CA ASN A 24 -4.75 -0.28 20.69
C ASN A 24 -3.59 -0.42 19.70
N THR A 25 -2.75 -1.45 19.87
CA THR A 25 -1.63 -1.73 18.96
C THR A 25 -2.12 -2.06 17.55
N ILE A 26 -3.14 -2.91 17.40
CA ILE A 26 -3.67 -3.28 16.09
C ILE A 26 -4.32 -2.08 15.41
N ARG A 27 -5.06 -1.25 16.15
CA ARG A 27 -5.64 -0.01 15.61
C ARG A 27 -4.58 0.96 15.11
N LEU A 28 -3.48 1.13 15.84
CA LEU A 28 -2.34 1.93 15.38
C LEU A 28 -1.73 1.37 14.10
N GLN A 29 -1.60 0.05 13.99
CA GLN A 29 -1.13 -0.62 12.77
C GLN A 29 -2.08 -0.38 11.58
N ILE A 30 -3.41 -0.44 11.78
CA ILE A 30 -4.38 -0.15 10.72
C ILE A 30 -4.28 1.31 10.24
N LEU A 31 -4.01 2.27 11.14
CA LEU A 31 -3.80 3.68 10.77
C LEU A 31 -2.53 3.91 9.94
N CYS A 32 -1.60 2.96 9.90
CA CYS A 32 -0.38 3.11 9.11
C CYS A 32 -0.67 3.26 7.60
N TRP A 33 -1.76 2.71 7.05
CA TRP A 33 -2.09 2.94 5.65
C TRP A 33 -2.48 4.40 5.36
N PRO A 34 -3.49 5.01 6.01
CA PRO A 34 -3.79 6.43 5.78
C PRO A 34 -2.62 7.35 6.11
N ILE A 35 -1.83 7.07 7.15
CA ILE A 35 -0.63 7.86 7.47
C ILE A 35 0.40 7.76 6.34
N SER A 36 0.71 6.55 5.88
CA SER A 36 1.61 6.31 4.74
C SER A 36 1.10 7.02 3.49
N MET A 37 -0.20 6.98 3.21
CA MET A 37 -0.77 7.63 2.03
C MET A 37 -0.66 9.15 2.10
N ILE A 38 -0.97 9.76 3.26
CA ILE A 38 -0.79 11.20 3.46
C ILE A 38 0.67 11.60 3.23
N LEU A 39 1.61 10.88 3.85
CA LEU A 39 3.05 11.11 3.68
C LEU A 39 3.47 10.97 2.21
N LEU A 40 3.01 9.94 1.51
CA LEU A 40 3.31 9.72 0.10
C LEU A 40 2.80 10.89 -0.75
N LEU A 41 1.59 11.38 -0.51
CA LEU A 41 0.98 12.46 -1.27
C LEU A 41 1.62 13.82 -1.04
N LEU A 42 2.27 14.05 0.11
CA LEU A 42 2.91 15.34 0.43
C LEU A 42 4.01 15.72 -0.56
N ILE A 43 4.61 14.77 -1.29
CA ILE A 43 5.56 15.09 -2.37
C ILE A 43 4.91 15.94 -3.46
N LEU A 44 3.63 15.70 -3.81
CA LEU A 44 2.96 16.37 -4.92
C LEU A 44 2.78 17.88 -4.68
N PRO A 45 2.16 18.36 -3.58
CA PRO A 45 2.08 19.79 -3.31
C PRO A 45 3.44 20.38 -2.97
N ALA A 46 4.32 19.65 -2.26
CA ALA A 46 5.65 20.16 -1.92
C ALA A 46 6.48 20.47 -3.17
N SER A 47 6.40 19.64 -4.21
CA SER A 47 7.12 19.79 -5.47
C SER A 47 6.35 20.49 -6.60
N ARG A 48 5.16 21.03 -6.31
CA ARG A 48 4.23 21.61 -7.31
C ARG A 48 3.94 20.66 -8.49
N ASN A 49 3.75 19.39 -8.15
CA ASN A 49 3.64 18.28 -9.09
C ASN A 49 2.28 17.58 -8.96
N LEU A 50 1.21 18.38 -8.80
CA LEU A 50 -0.17 17.92 -8.77
C LEU A 50 -0.96 18.59 -9.91
N PRO A 51 -1.37 17.87 -10.96
CA PRO A 51 -1.08 16.46 -11.25
C PRO A 51 0.41 16.20 -11.55
N PRO A 52 0.84 14.93 -11.61
CA PRO A 52 2.19 14.56 -12.04
C PRO A 52 2.63 15.25 -13.32
N VAL A 53 3.92 15.54 -13.40
CA VAL A 53 4.57 16.19 -14.54
C VAL A 53 4.30 15.40 -15.81
N SER A 54 4.08 16.10 -16.92
CA SER A 54 3.68 15.43 -18.16
C SER A 54 4.83 14.61 -18.75
N PRO A 55 4.58 13.36 -19.19
CA PRO A 55 5.57 12.56 -19.94
C PRO A 55 5.97 13.22 -21.26
N SER A 56 5.13 14.11 -21.79
CA SER A 56 5.35 14.78 -23.08
C SER A 56 6.15 16.08 -22.99
N LEU A 57 6.65 16.47 -21.81
CA LEU A 57 7.50 17.67 -21.70
C LEU A 57 8.81 17.48 -22.47
N THR A 58 9.28 18.56 -23.09
CA THR A 58 10.65 18.57 -23.65
C THR A 58 11.67 18.40 -22.51
N PRO A 59 12.84 17.81 -22.79
CA PRO A 59 13.89 17.65 -21.79
C PRO A 59 14.22 18.97 -21.05
N GLU A 60 14.30 20.08 -21.77
CA GLU A 60 14.65 21.40 -21.23
C GLU A 60 13.57 21.92 -20.28
N SER A 61 12.31 21.80 -20.68
CA SER A 61 11.17 22.24 -19.86
C SER A 61 11.04 21.39 -18.60
N LEU A 62 11.27 20.08 -18.72
CA LEU A 62 11.26 19.16 -17.60
C LEU A 62 12.40 19.43 -16.62
N ALA A 63 13.62 19.63 -17.13
CA ALA A 63 14.76 20.01 -16.31
C ALA A 63 14.52 21.33 -15.58
N GLN A 64 13.93 22.32 -16.26
CA GLN A 64 13.56 23.59 -15.63
C GLN A 64 12.54 23.37 -14.49
N HIS A 65 11.50 22.56 -14.71
CA HIS A 65 10.51 22.24 -13.67
C HIS A 65 11.15 21.64 -12.41
N TYR A 66 12.08 20.69 -12.55
CA TYR A 66 12.79 20.11 -11.40
C TYR A 66 13.72 21.11 -10.71
N ARG A 67 14.36 22.03 -11.46
CA ARG A 67 15.20 23.10 -10.88
C ARG A 67 14.37 24.10 -10.09
N ASP A 68 13.26 24.57 -10.64
CA ASP A 68 12.37 25.55 -10.00
C ASP A 68 11.73 25.00 -8.71
N ASN A 69 11.50 23.69 -8.65
CA ASN A 69 10.83 23.02 -7.52
C ASN A 69 11.78 22.14 -6.69
N HIS A 70 13.09 22.34 -6.81
CA HIS A 70 14.14 21.49 -6.25
C HIS A 70 14.00 21.21 -4.74
N HIS A 71 13.80 22.26 -3.94
CA HIS A 71 13.63 22.10 -2.48
C HIS A 71 12.38 21.30 -2.12
N GLY A 72 11.32 21.49 -2.90
CA GLY A 72 10.06 20.78 -2.78
C GLY A 72 10.20 19.28 -3.00
N PHE A 73 10.89 18.89 -4.08
CA PHE A 73 11.20 17.49 -4.36
C PHE A 73 12.08 16.87 -3.27
N ARG A 74 13.11 17.58 -2.79
CA ARG A 74 13.98 17.07 -1.71
C ARG A 74 13.22 16.82 -0.41
N ALA A 75 12.37 17.75 0.01
CA ALA A 75 11.48 17.54 1.15
C ALA A 75 10.48 16.40 0.88
N GLY A 76 9.91 16.37 -0.32
CA GLY A 76 8.98 15.34 -0.75
C GLY A 76 9.55 13.92 -0.67
N VAL A 77 10.80 13.72 -1.10
CA VAL A 77 11.51 12.43 -1.00
C VAL A 77 11.59 11.94 0.45
N VAL A 78 11.79 12.84 1.42
CA VAL A 78 11.79 12.46 2.84
C VAL A 78 10.42 11.93 3.25
N PHE A 79 9.32 12.56 2.81
CA PHE A 79 7.98 12.05 3.09
C PHE A 79 7.70 10.69 2.42
N VAL A 80 8.23 10.46 1.22
CA VAL A 80 8.17 9.15 0.56
C VAL A 80 8.90 8.08 1.38
N PHE A 81 10.08 8.37 1.93
CA PHE A 81 10.79 7.44 2.83
C PHE A 81 10.02 7.17 4.12
N LEU A 82 9.43 8.20 4.74
CA LEU A 82 8.60 8.00 5.92
C LEU A 82 7.37 7.15 5.59
N SER A 83 6.73 7.38 4.44
CA SER A 83 5.64 6.55 3.94
C SER A 83 6.05 5.08 3.77
N ALA A 84 7.21 4.85 3.16
CA ALA A 84 7.80 3.53 2.95
C ALA A 84 8.05 2.77 4.26
N MET A 85 8.49 3.47 5.31
CA MET A 85 8.71 2.88 6.63
C MET A 85 7.39 2.53 7.34
N VAL A 86 6.34 3.32 7.12
CA VAL A 86 5.07 3.18 7.84
C VAL A 86 4.16 2.12 7.20
N TYR A 87 4.10 2.05 5.87
CA TYR A 87 3.15 1.16 5.16
C TYR A 87 3.20 -0.32 5.61
N PRO A 88 4.36 -0.97 5.81
CA PRO A 88 4.41 -2.40 6.17
C PRO A 88 3.64 -2.75 7.46
N PHE A 89 3.52 -1.81 8.39
CA PHE A 89 2.76 -2.01 9.62
C PHE A 89 1.26 -2.19 9.38
N TYR A 90 0.70 -1.64 8.28
CA TYR A 90 -0.67 -1.91 7.87
C TYR A 90 -0.88 -3.40 7.58
N GLY A 91 0.02 -4.01 6.79
CA GLY A 91 -0.05 -5.44 6.49
C GLY A 91 0.02 -6.30 7.76
N ILE A 92 0.81 -5.90 8.75
CA ILE A 92 0.85 -6.55 10.08
C ILE A 92 -0.49 -6.41 10.81
N GLY A 93 -1.07 -5.21 10.85
CA GLY A 93 -2.37 -4.96 11.48
C GLY A 93 -3.49 -5.80 10.85
N VAL A 94 -3.54 -5.86 9.52
CA VAL A 94 -4.47 -6.72 8.78
C VAL A 94 -4.25 -8.20 9.10
N SER A 95 -2.98 -8.65 9.20
CA SER A 95 -2.65 -10.02 9.61
C SER A 95 -3.24 -10.35 10.98
N ASN A 96 -3.07 -9.42 11.95
CA ASN A 96 -3.54 -9.60 13.32
C ASN A 96 -5.07 -9.64 13.43
N VAL A 97 -5.78 -9.05 12.47
CA VAL A 97 -7.25 -9.15 12.36
C VAL A 97 -7.64 -10.45 11.66
N LEU A 98 -7.12 -10.71 10.47
CA LEU A 98 -7.56 -11.85 9.65
C LEU A 98 -7.13 -13.21 10.20
N SER A 99 -6.04 -13.27 10.97
CA SER A 99 -5.63 -14.50 11.68
C SER A 99 -6.64 -14.97 12.72
N ARG A 100 -7.59 -14.12 13.13
CA ARG A 100 -8.69 -14.50 14.04
C ARG A 100 -9.80 -15.28 13.33
N ILE A 101 -9.77 -15.40 12.00
CA ILE A 101 -10.73 -16.22 11.25
C ILE A 101 -10.40 -17.70 11.50
N PRO A 102 -11.35 -18.52 11.99
CA PRO A 102 -11.12 -19.96 12.16
C PRO A 102 -10.77 -20.63 10.82
N GLY A 103 -9.62 -21.32 10.78
CA GLY A 103 -9.14 -21.97 9.56
C GLY A 103 -8.57 -21.02 8.51
N ALA A 104 -8.23 -19.77 8.87
CA ALA A 104 -7.51 -18.86 7.99
C ALA A 104 -6.27 -19.53 7.43
N ASN A 105 -6.07 -19.45 6.11
CA ASN A 105 -4.89 -20.03 5.47
C ASN A 105 -3.64 -19.23 5.90
N PRO A 106 -2.72 -19.82 6.69
CA PRO A 106 -1.56 -19.09 7.22
C PRO A 106 -0.63 -18.60 6.11
N VAL A 107 -0.52 -19.33 5.00
CA VAL A 107 0.29 -18.92 3.84
C VAL A 107 -0.26 -17.64 3.23
N MET A 108 -1.58 -17.50 3.12
CA MET A 108 -2.20 -16.30 2.56
C MET A 108 -2.08 -15.09 3.51
N VAL A 109 -2.18 -15.33 4.83
CA VAL A 109 -1.92 -14.29 5.83
C VAL A 109 -0.47 -13.79 5.71
N MET A 110 0.51 -14.69 5.63
CA MET A 110 1.91 -14.31 5.48
C MET A 110 2.19 -13.64 4.12
N ALA A 111 1.58 -14.14 3.04
CA ALA A 111 1.76 -13.59 1.70
C ALA A 111 1.24 -12.16 1.58
N GLN A 112 0.09 -11.84 2.19
CA GLN A 112 -0.40 -10.45 2.21
C GLN A 112 0.51 -9.54 3.04
N THR A 113 1.05 -10.01 4.17
CA THR A 113 2.02 -9.22 4.96
C THR A 113 3.29 -8.98 4.17
N ALA A 114 3.80 -10.01 3.49
CA ALA A 114 4.99 -9.92 2.65
C ALA A 114 4.79 -8.93 1.50
N ALA A 115 3.63 -8.95 0.84
CA ALA A 115 3.27 -7.94 -0.16
C ALA A 115 3.30 -6.52 0.45
N GLY A 116 2.82 -6.34 1.67
CA GLY A 116 2.92 -5.09 2.41
C GLY A 116 4.36 -4.59 2.63
N VAL A 117 5.28 -5.50 2.97
CA VAL A 117 6.71 -5.19 3.07
C VAL A 117 7.29 -4.79 1.71
N VAL A 118 6.94 -5.51 0.64
CA VAL A 118 7.39 -5.20 -0.72
C VAL A 118 6.88 -3.82 -1.17
N ILE A 119 5.65 -3.43 -0.83
CA ILE A 119 5.13 -2.09 -1.13
C ILE A 119 5.91 -1.00 -0.41
N GLY A 120 6.28 -1.22 0.87
CA GLY A 120 7.22 -0.34 1.56
C GLY A 120 8.54 -0.20 0.81
N MET A 121 9.11 -1.31 0.33
CA MET A 121 10.33 -1.29 -0.49
C MET A 121 10.16 -0.60 -1.85
N ILE A 122 8.99 -0.71 -2.48
CA ILE A 122 8.66 0.02 -3.71
C ILE A 122 8.68 1.52 -3.42
N PHE A 123 8.00 1.99 -2.37
CA PHE A 123 8.02 3.41 -2.00
C PHE A 123 9.43 3.90 -1.67
N MET A 124 10.23 3.10 -0.95
CA MET A 124 11.63 3.41 -0.66
C MET A 124 12.44 3.57 -1.96
N THR A 125 12.29 2.63 -2.90
CA THR A 125 13.00 2.66 -4.17
C THR A 125 12.56 3.85 -5.03
N SER A 126 11.27 4.15 -5.08
CA SER A 126 10.76 5.35 -5.75
C SER A 126 11.35 6.63 -5.16
N GLY A 127 11.43 6.74 -3.82
CA GLY A 127 12.07 7.87 -3.15
C GLY A 127 13.54 8.04 -3.57
N ILE A 128 14.27 6.92 -3.68
CA ILE A 128 15.65 6.93 -4.19
C ILE A 128 15.68 7.45 -5.63
N LEU A 129 14.84 6.93 -6.53
CA LEU A 129 14.81 7.36 -7.94
C LEU A 129 14.49 8.85 -8.08
N PHE A 130 13.48 9.35 -7.37
CA PHE A 130 13.15 10.79 -7.35
C PHE A 130 14.29 11.64 -6.74
N SER A 131 15.01 11.11 -5.76
CA SER A 131 16.15 11.82 -5.17
C SER A 131 17.30 12.01 -6.17
N VAL A 132 17.51 11.04 -7.07
CA VAL A 132 18.59 11.09 -8.06
C VAL A 132 18.39 12.24 -9.04
N ILE A 133 17.14 12.59 -9.36
CA ILE A 133 16.80 13.72 -10.24
C ILE A 133 17.30 15.05 -9.66
N THR A 134 17.07 15.27 -8.36
CA THR A 134 17.43 16.52 -7.66
C THR A 134 18.80 16.47 -6.97
N PHE A 135 19.53 15.36 -7.09
CA PHE A 135 20.87 15.25 -6.53
C PHE A 135 21.87 16.13 -7.25
N ARG A 136 21.77 16.24 -8.59
CA ARG A 136 22.61 17.09 -9.44
C ARG A 136 21.74 17.83 -10.46
N PRO A 137 21.25 19.04 -10.14
CA PRO A 137 20.31 19.78 -10.99
C PRO A 137 20.94 20.31 -12.29
N ASP A 138 22.28 20.41 -12.36
CA ASP A 138 23.02 20.93 -13.53
C ASP A 138 23.33 19.86 -14.59
N ARG A 139 22.71 18.68 -14.50
CA ARG A 139 22.86 17.62 -15.52
C ARG A 139 22.26 18.05 -16.85
N ASP A 140 22.73 17.40 -17.90
CA ASP A 140 22.12 17.48 -19.23
C ASP A 140 20.61 17.18 -19.12
N PRO A 141 19.73 18.03 -19.69
CA PRO A 141 18.28 17.85 -19.66
C PRO A 141 17.80 16.46 -20.10
N VAL A 142 18.47 15.83 -21.08
CA VAL A 142 18.10 14.48 -21.55
C VAL A 142 18.31 13.42 -20.48
N LEU A 143 19.35 13.56 -19.64
CA LEU A 143 19.58 12.67 -18.51
C LEU A 143 18.53 12.87 -17.41
N ILE A 144 18.09 14.12 -17.18
CA ILE A 144 17.01 14.42 -16.24
C ILE A 144 15.70 13.78 -16.72
N GLN A 145 15.42 13.83 -18.02
CA GLN A 145 14.25 13.16 -18.61
C GLN A 145 14.29 11.66 -18.37
N LEU A 146 15.40 10.98 -18.70
CA LEU A 146 15.54 9.55 -18.45
C LEU A 146 15.33 9.19 -16.97
N MET A 147 15.89 9.97 -16.05
CA MET A 147 15.73 9.73 -14.60
C MET A 147 14.28 9.95 -14.14
N SER A 148 13.60 10.96 -14.69
CA SER A 148 12.18 11.22 -14.45
C SER A 148 11.32 10.06 -14.93
N ASP A 149 11.56 9.59 -16.16
CA ASP A 149 10.83 8.47 -16.75
C ASP A 149 11.01 7.20 -15.91
N MET A 150 12.25 6.90 -15.48
CA MET A 150 12.53 5.78 -14.59
C MET A 150 11.78 5.89 -13.26
N ALA A 151 11.77 7.07 -12.63
CA ALA A 151 11.10 7.29 -11.34
C ALA A 151 9.57 7.12 -11.46
N TRP A 152 8.95 7.76 -12.44
CA TRP A 152 7.50 7.70 -12.66
C TRP A 152 7.04 6.32 -13.11
N LEU A 153 7.72 5.71 -14.08
CA LEU A 153 7.36 4.37 -14.56
C LEU A 153 7.55 3.33 -13.47
N PHE A 154 8.64 3.39 -12.69
CA PHE A 154 8.82 2.47 -11.57
C PHE A 154 7.68 2.61 -10.54
N PHE A 155 7.34 3.84 -10.15
CA PHE A 155 6.26 4.07 -9.18
C PHE A 155 4.90 3.58 -9.70
N THR A 156 4.55 3.89 -10.95
CA THR A 156 3.23 3.57 -11.53
C THR A 156 3.10 2.10 -11.92
N MET A 157 4.16 1.45 -12.40
CA MET A 157 4.09 0.06 -12.88
C MET A 157 4.14 -0.99 -11.77
N MET A 158 4.53 -0.62 -10.54
CA MET A 158 4.63 -1.56 -9.42
C MET A 158 3.32 -1.78 -8.64
N VAL A 159 2.21 -1.20 -9.12
CA VAL A 159 0.86 -1.40 -8.57
C VAL A 159 0.38 -2.88 -8.53
N PRO A 160 0.81 -3.83 -9.40
CA PRO A 160 0.41 -5.23 -9.29
C PRO A 160 0.68 -5.88 -7.92
N VAL A 161 1.72 -5.43 -7.19
CA VAL A 161 2.00 -5.97 -5.84
C VAL A 161 0.91 -5.55 -4.85
N LEU A 162 0.43 -4.32 -4.94
CA LEU A 162 -0.70 -3.83 -4.17
C LEU A 162 -1.98 -4.59 -4.55
N THR A 163 -2.23 -4.80 -5.84
CA THR A 163 -3.36 -5.63 -6.30
C THR A 163 -3.31 -7.02 -5.69
N LEU A 164 -2.13 -7.64 -5.66
CA LEU A 164 -1.95 -8.97 -5.09
C LEU A 164 -2.22 -9.01 -3.58
N GLN A 165 -1.78 -8.00 -2.82
CA GLN A 165 -2.08 -7.89 -1.40
C GLN A 165 -3.59 -7.88 -1.14
N GLU A 166 -4.32 -7.03 -1.86
CA GLU A 166 -5.78 -6.89 -1.75
C GLU A 166 -6.52 -8.18 -2.15
N LEU A 167 -6.04 -8.89 -3.18
CA LEU A 167 -6.62 -10.19 -3.57
C LEU A 167 -6.43 -11.27 -2.50
N PHE A 168 -5.31 -11.26 -1.77
CA PHE A 168 -5.12 -12.14 -0.62
C PHE A 168 -6.05 -11.77 0.53
N ILE A 169 -6.21 -10.48 0.83
CA ILE A 169 -7.16 -9.98 1.83
C ILE A 169 -8.59 -10.41 1.45
N ALA A 170 -9.02 -10.17 0.22
CA ALA A 170 -10.33 -10.59 -0.29
C ALA A 170 -10.59 -12.07 -0.09
N SER A 171 -9.60 -12.91 -0.38
CA SER A 171 -9.70 -14.37 -0.26
C SER A 171 -9.80 -14.81 1.20
N LEU A 172 -9.04 -14.19 2.11
CA LEU A 172 -9.12 -14.44 3.54
C LEU A 172 -10.50 -14.04 4.10
N ILE A 173 -11.01 -12.85 3.74
CA ILE A 173 -12.35 -12.42 4.13
C ILE A 173 -13.42 -13.42 3.65
N ARG A 174 -13.28 -13.94 2.43
CA ARG A 174 -14.20 -14.93 1.86
C ARG A 174 -14.15 -16.29 2.56
N SER A 175 -13.01 -16.64 3.17
CA SER A 175 -12.89 -17.87 3.96
C SER A 175 -13.66 -17.83 5.29
N ASP A 176 -14.11 -16.66 5.74
CA ASP A 176 -14.84 -16.52 6.99
C ASP A 176 -16.27 -17.10 6.90
N ARG A 177 -16.45 -18.30 7.46
CA ARG A 177 -17.72 -19.04 7.49
C ARG A 177 -18.59 -18.76 8.71
N ARG A 178 -18.17 -17.88 9.63
CA ARG A 178 -18.97 -17.50 10.81
C ARG A 178 -20.32 -16.91 10.42
N GLU A 179 -21.32 -17.03 11.28
CA GLU A 179 -22.60 -16.31 11.12
C GLU A 179 -22.39 -14.80 11.15
N LYS A 180 -21.56 -14.33 12.09
CA LYS A 180 -21.09 -12.95 12.21
C LYS A 180 -19.62 -12.87 11.79
N PRO A 181 -19.31 -12.57 10.52
CA PRO A 181 -17.93 -12.48 10.05
C PRO A 181 -17.19 -11.28 10.66
N ILE A 182 -15.87 -11.39 10.84
CA ILE A 182 -15.06 -10.35 11.52
C ILE A 182 -15.08 -9.01 10.79
N VAL A 183 -15.05 -9.08 9.46
CA VAL A 183 -15.34 -7.97 8.56
C VAL A 183 -16.48 -8.39 7.62
N PRO A 184 -17.29 -7.46 7.10
CA PRO A 184 -18.41 -7.82 6.24
C PRO A 184 -17.96 -8.57 4.98
N ARG A 185 -18.68 -9.63 4.60
CA ARG A 185 -18.37 -10.44 3.42
C ARG A 185 -18.31 -9.65 2.12
N TRP A 186 -19.09 -8.57 2.00
CA TRP A 186 -19.07 -7.73 0.82
C TRP A 186 -17.72 -7.00 0.63
N LEU A 187 -16.96 -6.79 1.71
CA LEU A 187 -15.64 -6.16 1.64
C LEU A 187 -14.65 -7.02 0.82
N ALA A 188 -14.85 -8.34 0.77
CA ALA A 188 -14.11 -9.22 -0.13
C ALA A 188 -14.34 -8.89 -1.62
N TRP A 189 -15.53 -8.41 -1.99
CA TRP A 189 -15.78 -7.95 -3.35
C TRP A 189 -15.11 -6.60 -3.61
N ALA A 190 -15.13 -5.68 -2.65
CA ALA A 190 -14.42 -4.40 -2.77
C ALA A 190 -12.92 -4.61 -2.99
N ASN A 191 -12.28 -5.40 -2.12
CA ASN A 191 -10.86 -5.81 -2.21
C ASN A 191 -10.54 -6.64 -3.49
N GLY A 192 -11.55 -7.20 -4.15
CA GLY A 192 -11.39 -7.89 -5.43
C GLY A 192 -11.57 -7.00 -6.66
N ILE A 193 -12.45 -6.00 -6.58
CA ILE A 193 -12.88 -5.18 -7.73
C ILE A 193 -12.09 -3.88 -7.83
N LEU A 194 -11.93 -3.14 -6.72
CA LEU A 194 -11.27 -1.83 -6.74
C LEU A 194 -9.82 -1.91 -7.22
N PRO A 195 -9.03 -2.93 -6.86
CA PRO A 195 -7.68 -3.09 -7.40
C PRO A 195 -7.60 -3.27 -8.92
N MET A 196 -8.68 -3.75 -9.56
CA MET A 196 -8.75 -3.86 -11.02
C MET A 196 -8.82 -2.47 -11.68
N GLY A 197 -9.30 -1.46 -10.95
CA GLY A 197 -9.31 -0.07 -11.40
C GLY A 197 -7.91 0.52 -11.58
N TRP A 198 -6.87 -0.12 -11.01
CA TRP A 198 -5.48 0.30 -11.16
C TRP A 198 -4.80 -0.22 -12.44
N PHE A 199 -5.51 -1.02 -13.26
CA PHE A 199 -4.98 -1.62 -14.48
C PHE A 199 -4.38 -0.59 -15.46
N ALA A 200 -4.96 0.62 -15.52
CA ALA A 200 -4.47 1.69 -16.39
C ALA A 200 -3.00 2.08 -16.09
N SER A 201 -2.56 1.93 -14.84
CA SER A 201 -1.18 2.20 -14.43
C SER A 201 -0.17 1.18 -14.99
N TRP A 202 -0.60 -0.06 -15.26
CA TRP A 202 0.30 -1.10 -15.80
C TRP A 202 0.75 -0.76 -17.22
N GLY A 203 -0.12 -0.12 -17.98
CA GLY A 203 0.11 0.30 -19.36
C GLY A 203 0.70 1.71 -19.53
N SER A 204 1.05 2.42 -18.44
CA SER A 204 1.52 3.81 -18.56
C SER A 204 2.82 3.97 -19.34
N HIS A 205 3.61 2.91 -19.49
CA HIS A 205 4.81 2.90 -20.32
C HIS A 205 4.51 2.89 -21.84
N CYS A 206 3.27 2.56 -22.24
CA CYS A 206 2.91 2.42 -23.65
C CYS A 206 2.59 3.77 -24.32
N VAL A 207 2.30 4.82 -23.53
CA VAL A 207 1.85 6.12 -24.06
C VAL A 207 2.44 7.29 -23.27
N GLN A 208 2.71 8.39 -23.97
CA GLN A 208 3.21 9.64 -23.37
C GLN A 208 2.10 10.70 -23.22
N THR A 209 0.93 10.47 -23.81
CA THR A 209 -0.20 11.42 -23.81
C THR A 209 -1.53 10.67 -23.70
N GLY A 210 -2.57 11.39 -23.27
CA GLY A 210 -3.93 10.86 -23.21
C GLY A 210 -4.26 10.17 -21.87
N PRO A 211 -5.39 9.45 -21.79
CA PRO A 211 -5.93 8.96 -20.52
C PRO A 211 -5.05 7.91 -19.81
N PHE A 212 -4.22 7.18 -20.56
CA PHE A 212 -3.34 6.12 -20.04
C PHE A 212 -1.92 6.61 -19.69
N ALA A 213 -1.55 7.84 -20.05
CA ALA A 213 -0.29 8.44 -19.62
C ALA A 213 -0.27 8.55 -18.09
N TRP A 214 0.91 8.48 -17.45
CA TRP A 214 0.97 8.42 -15.98
C TRP A 214 0.34 9.63 -15.24
N ASN A 215 0.14 10.75 -15.93
CA ASN A 215 -0.55 11.95 -15.43
C ASN A 215 -2.01 12.07 -15.92
N GLY A 216 -2.50 11.08 -16.67
CA GLY A 216 -3.77 11.09 -17.38
C GLY A 216 -4.97 10.69 -16.52
N ALA A 217 -6.17 10.80 -17.11
CA ALA A 217 -7.45 10.56 -16.45
C ALA A 217 -7.60 9.14 -15.85
N LEU A 218 -7.12 8.10 -16.52
CA LEU A 218 -7.27 6.72 -16.05
C LEU A 218 -6.10 6.28 -15.17
N ALA A 219 -4.87 6.52 -15.61
CA ALA A 219 -3.69 6.07 -14.87
C ALA A 219 -3.45 6.85 -13.58
N PHE A 220 -3.76 8.16 -13.54
CA PHE A 220 -3.62 8.95 -12.31
C PHE A 220 -4.95 9.07 -11.57
N TRP A 221 -5.95 9.73 -12.16
CA TRP A 221 -7.16 10.15 -11.42
C TRP A 221 -8.08 9.00 -11.05
N PHE A 222 -8.45 8.14 -12.00
CA PHE A 222 -9.30 6.98 -11.73
C PHE A 222 -8.61 5.96 -10.82
N THR A 223 -7.33 5.67 -11.08
CA THR A 223 -6.51 4.81 -10.21
C THR A 223 -6.48 5.36 -8.77
N SER A 224 -6.25 6.66 -8.60
CA SER A 224 -6.26 7.32 -7.29
C SER A 224 -7.63 7.22 -6.62
N ALA A 225 -8.72 7.45 -7.36
CA ALA A 225 -10.08 7.34 -6.82
C ALA A 225 -10.38 5.92 -6.30
N CYS A 226 -10.04 4.88 -7.07
CA CYS A 226 -10.15 3.50 -6.64
C CYS A 226 -9.30 3.21 -5.40
N TYR A 227 -8.07 3.74 -5.36
CA TYR A 227 -7.18 3.60 -4.21
C TYR A 227 -7.74 4.26 -2.95
N PHE A 228 -8.20 5.51 -3.04
CA PHE A 228 -8.78 6.22 -1.89
C PHE A 228 -10.05 5.54 -1.38
N LEU A 229 -10.91 5.07 -2.28
CA LEU A 229 -12.10 4.34 -1.89
C LEU A 229 -11.72 3.04 -1.15
N GLN A 230 -10.76 2.27 -1.68
CA GLN A 230 -10.26 1.05 -1.03
C GLN A 230 -9.71 1.37 0.37
N LEU A 231 -8.85 2.37 0.48
CA LEU A 231 -8.24 2.81 1.73
C LEU A 231 -9.30 3.18 2.77
N ILE A 232 -10.32 3.96 2.40
CA ILE A 232 -11.39 4.37 3.32
C ILE A 232 -12.19 3.16 3.80
N LEU A 233 -12.57 2.26 2.88
CA LEU A 233 -13.35 1.08 3.22
C LEU A 233 -12.59 0.18 4.19
N ASP A 234 -11.35 -0.18 3.85
CA ASP A 234 -10.54 -1.05 4.68
C ASP A 234 -10.20 -0.41 6.01
N MET A 235 -9.82 0.88 6.03
CA MET A 235 -9.59 1.61 7.27
C MET A 235 -10.78 1.50 8.22
N VAL A 236 -12.00 1.77 7.74
CA VAL A 236 -13.21 1.75 8.59
C VAL A 236 -13.51 0.34 9.09
N TYR A 237 -13.48 -0.66 8.22
CA TYR A 237 -13.90 -2.02 8.59
C TYR A 237 -12.84 -2.78 9.38
N PHE A 238 -11.55 -2.63 9.05
CA PHE A 238 -10.47 -3.19 9.86
C PHE A 238 -10.32 -2.49 11.20
N TRP A 239 -10.57 -1.17 11.30
CA TRP A 239 -10.61 -0.47 12.58
C TRP A 239 -11.71 -1.00 13.51
N LYS A 240 -12.91 -1.20 12.95
CA LYS A 240 -14.04 -1.80 13.68
C LYS A 240 -13.72 -3.24 14.10
N ALA A 241 -13.18 -4.05 13.19
CA ALA A 241 -12.79 -5.42 13.46
C ALA A 241 -11.69 -5.55 14.52
N ALA A 242 -10.69 -4.66 14.50
CA ALA A 242 -9.62 -4.64 15.49
C ALA A 242 -10.14 -4.50 16.93
N GLY A 243 -11.24 -3.75 17.11
CA GLY A 243 -11.89 -3.53 18.41
C GLY A 243 -12.90 -4.59 18.81
N ARG A 244 -13.20 -5.58 17.96
CA ARG A 244 -14.04 -6.72 18.37
C ARG A 244 -13.20 -7.64 19.24
N VAL A 245 -13.62 -7.78 20.49
CA VAL A 245 -13.25 -8.92 21.32
C VAL A 245 -14.11 -10.08 20.83
N ASP A 246 -13.51 -11.25 20.60
CA ASP A 246 -14.27 -12.47 20.33
C ASP A 246 -15.07 -12.78 21.60
N GLU A 247 -16.29 -12.23 21.70
CA GLU A 247 -17.27 -12.68 22.68
C GLU A 247 -17.76 -14.06 22.19
N GLU A 248 -17.57 -15.06 23.06
CA GLU A 248 -17.95 -16.47 22.86
C GLU A 248 -19.38 -16.66 22.33
#